data_AF-A0A6L6Q3T4-F1
#
_entry.id   AF-A0A6L6Q3T4-F1
#
_cell.length_a   1.000
_cell.length_b   1.000
_cell.length_c   1.000
_cell.angle_alpha   90.00
_cell.angle_beta   90.00
_cell.angle_gamma   90.00
#
_symmetry.space_group_name_H-M   'P 1'
#
loop_
_entity.id
_entity.type
_entity.pdbx_description
1 polymer ?
#
loop_
_entity_poly.entity_id
_entity_poly.type
_entity_poly.pdbx_seq_one_letter_code
_entity_poly.pdbx_strand_id
1 'polypeptide(L)'
;MPSVLAKVRLLVAALWAGSLWAVGYLVAPTLFATLSDRVLAGSIAGSMFHSMAMLSLGCALAMVLLLWRATPDWTAQRRRTVLALVAGMALCTVVSHFGLQPMMAELKAAAGPGGVMESAAKGRFGMLHGISSVIYLVQSVLAGWLLLKQ
;
A
#
# COMPACT_ATOMS: atom_id res chain seq x y z
N MET A 1 7.84 -23.46 20.92
CA MET A 1 8.13 -22.12 20.36
C MET A 1 6.88 -21.31 19.92
N PRO A 2 5.73 -21.31 20.64
CA PRO A 2 4.58 -20.44 20.26
C PRO A 2 4.91 -18.94 20.29
N SER A 3 5.78 -18.53 21.21
CA SER A 3 6.19 -17.14 21.42
C SER A 3 7.02 -16.56 20.27
N VAL A 4 7.76 -17.39 19.54
CA VAL A 4 8.60 -16.92 18.41
C VAL A 4 7.74 -16.58 17.21
N LEU A 5 6.79 -17.45 16.84
CA LEU A 5 5.94 -17.21 15.68
C LEU A 5 4.99 -16.02 15.88
N ALA A 6 4.53 -15.79 17.12
CA ALA A 6 3.78 -14.58 17.46
C ALA A 6 4.61 -13.31 17.25
N LYS A 7 5.88 -13.31 17.67
CA LYS A 7 6.82 -12.20 17.42
C LYS A 7 7.07 -11.99 15.93
N VAL A 8 7.28 -13.06 15.16
CA VAL A 8 7.44 -12.97 13.70
C VAL A 8 6.20 -12.35 13.05
N ARG A 9 5.00 -12.77 13.45
CA ARG A 9 3.74 -12.19 12.95
C ARG A 9 3.62 -10.70 13.25
N LEU A 10 3.98 -10.28 14.46
CA LEU A 10 4.05 -8.86 14.83
C LEU A 10 5.06 -8.10 13.97
N LEU A 11 6.26 -8.64 13.76
CA LEU A 11 7.29 -8.03 12.93
C LEU A 11 6.86 -7.89 11.46
N VAL A 12 6.18 -8.90 10.89
CA VAL A 12 5.63 -8.82 9.53
C VAL A 12 4.55 -7.74 9.44
N ALA A 13 3.64 -7.68 10.43
CA ALA A 13 2.61 -6.64 10.47
C ALA A 13 3.21 -5.23 10.64
N ALA A 14 4.25 -5.08 11.48
CA ALA A 14 4.96 -3.81 11.69
C ALA A 14 5.76 -3.37 10.47
N LEU A 15 6.43 -4.29 9.79
CA LEU A 15 7.08 -4.02 8.51
C LEU A 15 6.06 -3.52 7.48
N TRP A 16 4.94 -4.23 7.33
CA TRP A 16 3.93 -3.87 6.35
C TRP A 16 3.30 -2.51 6.64
N ALA A 17 2.82 -2.29 7.86
CA ALA A 17 2.19 -1.03 8.27
C ALA A 17 3.17 0.14 8.24
N GLY A 18 4.38 -0.05 8.80
CA GLY A 18 5.41 0.97 8.88
C GLY A 18 5.89 1.40 7.49
N SER A 19 6.16 0.46 6.58
CA SER A 19 6.54 0.80 5.20
C SER A 19 5.43 1.51 4.45
N LEU A 20 4.17 1.08 4.61
CA LEU A 20 3.02 1.75 4.00
C LEU A 20 2.92 3.20 4.48
N TRP A 21 2.99 3.44 5.79
CA TRP A 21 2.90 4.80 6.32
C TRP A 21 4.10 5.66 5.92
N ALA A 22 5.32 5.11 5.97
CA ALA A 22 6.52 5.83 5.57
C ALA A 22 6.45 6.24 4.09
N VAL A 23 6.08 5.33 3.19
CA VAL A 23 6.02 5.63 1.75
C VAL A 23 4.92 6.67 1.46
N GLY A 24 3.71 6.46 1.97
CA GLY A 24 2.55 7.30 1.63
C GLY A 24 2.51 8.67 2.33
N TYR A 25 2.97 8.75 3.58
CA TYR A 25 2.80 9.96 4.41
C TYR A 25 4.09 10.72 4.69
N LEU A 26 5.26 10.12 4.43
CA LEU A 26 6.53 10.80 4.61
C LEU A 26 7.25 10.95 3.26
N VAL A 27 7.63 9.84 2.62
CA VAL A 27 8.46 9.86 1.41
C VAL A 27 7.77 10.60 0.26
N ALA A 28 6.54 10.23 -0.10
CA ALA A 28 5.86 10.87 -1.24
C ALA A 28 5.65 12.39 -1.04
N PRO A 29 5.12 12.87 0.11
CA PRO A 29 5.04 14.31 0.38
C PRO A 29 6.40 15.01 0.35
N THR A 30 7.44 14.41 0.93
CA THR A 30 8.79 14.98 0.90
C THR A 30 9.31 15.13 -0.53
N LEU A 31 9.16 14.12 -1.38
CA LEU A 31 9.60 14.20 -2.79
C LEU A 31 8.94 15.37 -3.54
N PHE A 32 7.62 15.56 -3.38
CA PHE A 32 6.90 16.65 -4.04
C PHE A 32 7.16 18.03 -3.42
N ALA A 33 7.66 18.09 -2.19
CA ALA A 33 8.01 19.33 -1.51
C ALA A 33 9.46 19.79 -1.81
N THR A 34 10.38 18.86 -2.04
CA THR A 34 11.82 19.16 -2.14
C THR A 34 12.37 19.17 -3.56
N LEU A 35 11.79 18.36 -4.47
CA LEU A 35 12.24 18.34 -5.86
C LEU A 35 11.57 19.46 -6.67
N SER A 36 12.37 20.25 -7.37
CA SER A 36 11.89 21.28 -8.30
C SER A 36 11.19 20.66 -9.52
N ASP A 37 11.67 19.51 -9.98
CA ASP A 37 11.04 18.73 -11.04
C ASP A 37 9.94 17.81 -10.49
N ARG A 38 8.69 18.24 -10.69
CA ARG A 38 7.49 17.48 -10.28
C ARG A 38 7.27 16.20 -11.09
N VAL A 39 7.75 16.14 -12.34
CA VAL A 39 7.66 14.93 -13.17
C VAL A 39 8.63 13.88 -12.65
N LEU A 40 9.85 14.29 -12.29
CA LEU A 40 10.82 13.42 -11.61
C LEU A 40 10.28 12.92 -10.26
N ALA A 41 9.74 13.81 -9.42
CA ALA A 41 9.12 13.42 -8.15
C ALA A 41 8.02 12.38 -8.34
N GLY A 42 7.14 12.59 -9.32
CA GLY A 42 6.06 11.65 -9.65
C GLY A 42 6.54 10.31 -10.21
N SER A 43 7.71 10.27 -10.87
CA SER A 43 8.34 9.05 -11.36
C SER A 43 8.96 8.24 -10.22
N ILE A 44 9.71 8.90 -9.33
CA ILE A 44 10.30 8.26 -8.13
C ILE A 44 9.19 7.74 -7.21
N ALA A 45 8.15 8.55 -6.95
CA ALA A 45 7.00 8.12 -6.16
C ALA A 45 6.31 6.89 -6.78
N GLY A 46 6.13 6.85 -8.11
CA GLY A 46 5.58 5.69 -8.80
C GLY A 46 6.40 4.41 -8.58
N SER A 47 7.74 4.51 -8.69
CA SER A 47 8.64 3.39 -8.41
C SER A 47 8.52 2.89 -6.96
N MET A 48 8.51 3.80 -5.99
CA MET A 48 8.33 3.47 -4.58
C MET A 48 6.99 2.79 -4.30
N PHE A 49 5.90 3.24 -4.95
CA PHE A 49 4.59 2.58 -4.81
C PHE A 49 4.55 1.20 -5.46
N HIS A 50 5.28 0.94 -6.54
CA HIS A 50 5.44 -0.41 -7.09
C HIS A 50 6.20 -1.32 -6.10
N SER A 51 7.34 -0.88 -5.56
CA SER A 51 8.07 -1.63 -4.53
C SER A 51 7.20 -1.90 -3.29
N MET A 52 6.43 -0.90 -2.84
CA MET A 52 5.50 -1.04 -1.72
C MET A 52 4.37 -2.04 -2.03
N ALA A 53 3.88 -2.10 -3.28
CA ALA A 53 2.89 -3.09 -3.69
C ALA A 53 3.46 -4.51 -3.61
N MET A 54 4.68 -4.73 -4.11
CA MET A 54 5.35 -6.03 -4.02
C MET A 54 5.61 -6.45 -2.58
N LEU A 55 6.10 -5.51 -1.74
CA LEU A 55 6.25 -5.74 -0.31
C LEU A 55 4.92 -6.11 0.35
N SER A 56 3.85 -5.39 0.02
CA SER A 56 2.51 -5.65 0.56
C SER A 56 2.00 -7.04 0.22
N LEU A 57 2.17 -7.50 -1.02
CA LEU A 57 1.78 -8.85 -1.43
C LEU A 57 2.62 -9.92 -0.73
N GLY A 58 3.93 -9.69 -0.58
CA GLY A 58 4.83 -10.56 0.20
C GLY A 58 4.40 -10.66 1.67
N CYS A 59 4.11 -9.53 2.31
CA CYS A 59 3.60 -9.49 3.68
C CYS A 59 2.23 -10.17 3.82
N ALA A 60 1.33 -9.98 2.86
CA ALA A 60 0.03 -10.65 2.84
C ALA A 60 0.18 -12.18 2.81
N LEU A 61 1.02 -12.69 1.90
CA LEU A 61 1.32 -14.11 1.80
C LEU A 61 1.95 -14.65 3.08
N ALA A 62 2.95 -13.96 3.63
CA ALA A 62 3.60 -14.33 4.88
C ALA A 62 2.59 -14.39 6.04
N MET A 63 1.69 -13.40 6.14
CA MET A 63 0.65 -13.37 7.17
C MET A 63 -0.33 -14.54 7.03
N VAL A 64 -0.77 -14.88 5.82
CA VAL A 64 -1.65 -16.04 5.60
C VAL A 64 -0.98 -17.34 6.06
N LEU A 65 0.30 -17.53 5.71
CA LEU A 65 1.08 -18.72 6.13
C LEU A 65 1.24 -18.78 7.66
N LEU A 66 1.53 -17.64 8.29
CA LEU A 66 1.64 -17.54 9.76
C LEU A 66 0.29 -17.79 10.44
N LEU A 67 -0.82 -17.29 9.92
CA LEU A 67 -2.17 -17.56 10.45
C LEU A 67 -2.61 -19.01 10.27
N TRP A 68 -1.97 -19.76 9.37
CA TRP A 68 -2.21 -21.19 9.23
C TRP A 68 -1.35 -22.03 10.18
N ARG A 69 -0.10 -21.61 10.43
CA ARG A 69 0.89 -22.38 11.21
C ARG A 69 1.06 -21.95 12.67
N ALA A 70 0.67 -20.73 13.03
CA ALA A 70 1.07 -20.07 14.28
C ALA A 70 -0.09 -19.56 15.15
N THR A 71 -1.30 -20.05 14.93
CA THR A 71 -2.49 -19.64 15.71
C THR A 71 -3.43 -20.81 16.07
N PRO A 72 -2.93 -21.96 16.58
CA PRO A 72 -3.81 -23.06 16.99
C PRO A 72 -4.73 -22.67 18.17
N ASP A 73 -4.26 -21.79 19.05
CA ASP A 73 -4.99 -21.37 20.26
C ASP A 73 -5.94 -20.18 20.01
N TRP A 74 -6.06 -19.70 18.76
CA TRP A 74 -6.92 -18.57 18.44
C TRP A 74 -8.36 -19.02 18.26
N THR A 75 -9.29 -18.22 18.79
CA THR A 75 -10.72 -18.39 18.48
C THR A 75 -10.98 -18.21 16.98
N ALA A 76 -11.97 -18.92 16.45
CA ALA A 76 -12.36 -18.82 15.05
C ALA A 76 -12.70 -17.37 14.65
N GLN A 77 -13.35 -16.61 15.55
CA GLN A 77 -13.69 -15.21 15.32
C GLN A 77 -12.45 -14.31 15.19
N ARG A 78 -11.45 -14.48 16.08
CA ARG A 78 -10.20 -13.72 15.99
C ARG A 78 -9.48 -14.02 14.68
N ARG A 79 -9.34 -15.30 14.33
CA ARG A 79 -8.67 -15.73 13.08
C ARG A 79 -9.38 -15.18 11.85
N ARG A 80 -10.71 -15.26 11.78
CA ARG A 80 -11.51 -14.69 10.67
C ARG A 80 -11.32 -13.18 10.56
N THR A 81 -11.29 -12.47 11.69
CA THR A 81 -11.07 -11.01 11.71
C THR A 81 -9.72 -10.65 11.11
N VAL A 82 -8.64 -11.30 11.56
CA VAL A 82 -7.29 -11.00 11.06
C VAL A 82 -7.12 -11.41 9.60
N LEU A 83 -7.70 -12.54 9.17
CA LEU A 83 -7.73 -12.91 7.75
C LEU A 83 -8.47 -11.88 6.89
N ALA A 84 -9.60 -11.35 7.37
CA ALA A 84 -10.34 -10.32 6.66
C ALA A 84 -9.53 -9.01 6.53
N LEU A 85 -8.78 -8.62 7.56
CA LEU A 85 -7.86 -7.47 7.50
C LEU A 85 -6.77 -7.68 6.44
N VAL A 86 -6.09 -8.83 6.49
CA VAL A 86 -5.04 -9.18 5.52
C VAL A 86 -5.60 -9.20 4.09
N ALA A 87 -6.76 -9.81 3.88
CA ALA A 87 -7.42 -9.86 2.58
C ALA A 87 -7.84 -8.47 2.09
N GLY A 88 -8.39 -7.62 2.97
CA GLY A 88 -8.77 -6.25 2.63
C GLY A 88 -7.56 -5.40 2.22
N MET A 89 -6.44 -5.51 2.95
CA MET A 89 -5.20 -4.81 2.61
C MET A 89 -4.59 -5.32 1.30
N ALA A 90 -4.60 -6.63 1.07
CA ALA A 90 -4.16 -7.22 -0.19
C ALA A 90 -5.04 -6.76 -1.37
N LEU A 91 -6.37 -6.70 -1.18
CA LEU A 91 -7.30 -6.20 -2.19
C LEU A 91 -7.03 -4.72 -2.52
N CYS A 92 -6.84 -3.88 -1.50
CA CYS A 92 -6.46 -2.47 -1.70
C CYS A 92 -5.18 -2.35 -2.54
N THR A 93 -4.19 -3.20 -2.25
CA THR A 93 -2.93 -3.25 -3.00
C THR A 93 -3.17 -3.64 -4.46
N VAL A 94 -3.94 -4.70 -4.70
CA VAL A 94 -4.21 -5.21 -6.06
C VAL A 94 -4.98 -4.19 -6.89
N VAL A 95 -6.05 -3.61 -6.33
CA VAL A 95 -6.86 -2.59 -7.03
C VAL A 95 -6.03 -1.35 -7.34
N SER A 96 -5.22 -0.89 -6.39
CA SER A 96 -4.37 0.29 -6.59
C SER A 96 -3.27 0.03 -7.62
N HIS A 97 -2.57 -1.11 -7.50
CA HIS A 97 -1.37 -1.38 -8.30
C HIS A 97 -1.69 -1.91 -9.70
N PHE A 98 -2.67 -2.80 -9.85
CA PHE A 98 -3.01 -3.39 -11.15
C PHE A 98 -4.23 -2.73 -11.80
N GLY A 99 -5.02 -1.96 -11.05
CA GLY A 99 -6.14 -1.19 -11.60
C GLY A 99 -5.76 0.28 -11.84
N LEU A 100 -5.52 1.03 -10.77
CA LEU A 100 -5.40 2.50 -10.86
C LEU A 100 -4.06 2.98 -11.40
N GLN A 101 -2.95 2.34 -11.01
CA GLN A 101 -1.61 2.76 -11.45
C GLN A 101 -1.41 2.66 -12.97
N PRO A 102 -1.82 1.59 -13.68
CA PRO A 102 -1.73 1.53 -15.14
C PRO A 102 -2.51 2.65 -15.82
N MET A 103 -3.74 2.92 -15.36
CA MET A 103 -4.56 4.01 -15.88
C MET A 103 -3.89 5.39 -15.69
N MET A 104 -3.25 5.62 -14.55
CA MET A 104 -2.49 6.85 -14.31
C MET A 104 -1.20 6.91 -15.15
N ALA A 105 -0.54 5.78 -15.40
CA ALA A 105 0.65 5.69 -16.22
C ALA A 105 0.36 6.00 -17.69
N GLU A 106 -0.77 5.53 -18.23
CA GLU A 106 -1.24 5.87 -19.57
C GLU A 106 -1.44 7.37 -19.75
N LEU A 107 -2.09 8.03 -18.77
CA LEU A 107 -2.27 9.48 -18.80
C LEU A 107 -0.95 10.24 -18.71
N LYS A 108 0.02 9.72 -17.94
CA LYS A 108 1.38 10.27 -17.87
C LYS A 108 2.12 10.13 -19.19
N ALA A 109 2.05 8.97 -19.84
CA ALA A 109 2.70 8.72 -21.12
C ALA A 109 2.12 9.58 -22.25
N ALA A 110 0.82 9.86 -22.21
CA ALA A 110 0.15 10.76 -23.15
C ALA A 110 0.39 12.25 -22.85
N ALA A 111 0.91 12.60 -21.68
CA ALA A 111 1.23 13.97 -21.34
C ALA A 111 2.63 14.30 -21.88
N GLY A 112 2.71 15.31 -22.74
CA GLY A 112 3.97 15.79 -23.33
C GLY A 112 4.97 16.32 -22.29
N PRO A 113 5.99 17.10 -22.71
CA PRO A 113 7.12 17.48 -21.85
C PRO A 113 6.75 18.18 -20.54
N GLY A 114 5.64 18.94 -20.51
CA GLY A 114 5.13 19.60 -19.29
C GLY A 114 4.39 18.68 -18.30
N GLY A 115 4.21 17.40 -18.65
CA GLY A 115 3.55 16.41 -17.81
C GLY A 115 2.02 16.61 -17.66
N VAL A 116 1.41 15.75 -16.84
CA VAL A 116 -0.07 15.67 -16.69
C VAL A 116 -0.71 16.94 -16.14
N MET A 117 0.05 17.80 -15.46
CA MET A 117 -0.50 19.01 -14.83
C MET A 117 -0.73 20.15 -15.83
N GLU A 118 -0.09 20.09 -16.99
CA GLU A 118 -0.22 21.07 -18.07
C GLU A 118 -1.01 20.52 -19.27
N SER A 119 -1.45 19.25 -19.22
CA SER A 119 -2.20 18.59 -20.29
C SER A 119 -3.70 18.54 -20.02
N ALA A 120 -4.49 18.25 -21.05
CA ALA A 120 -5.93 18.00 -20.93
C ALA A 120 -6.26 16.81 -20.00
N ALA A 121 -5.29 15.93 -19.72
CA ALA A 121 -5.46 14.78 -18.83
C ALA A 121 -5.49 15.14 -17.34
N LYS A 122 -5.17 16.39 -16.95
CA LYS A 122 -5.08 16.84 -15.55
C LYS A 122 -6.28 16.44 -14.70
N GLY A 123 -7.50 16.69 -15.19
CA GLY A 123 -8.73 16.40 -14.45
C GLY A 123 -8.92 14.91 -14.19
N ARG A 124 -8.74 14.08 -15.22
CA ARG A 124 -8.85 12.62 -15.10
C ARG A 124 -7.76 12.04 -14.20
N PHE A 125 -6.53 12.53 -14.34
CA PHE A 125 -5.41 12.14 -13.49
C PHE A 125 -5.68 12.48 -12.02
N GLY A 126 -6.14 13.71 -11.74
CA GLY A 126 -6.49 14.15 -10.39
C GLY A 126 -7.59 13.30 -9.75
N MET A 127 -8.60 12.91 -10.52
CA MET A 127 -9.66 12.02 -10.05
C MET A 127 -9.12 10.62 -9.70
N LEU A 128 -8.33 10.01 -10.59
CA LEU A 128 -7.71 8.69 -10.33
C LEU A 128 -6.75 8.73 -9.14
N HIS A 129 -5.96 9.80 -9.02
CA HIS A 129 -5.08 10.02 -7.88
C HIS A 129 -5.88 10.15 -6.58
N GLY A 130 -6.96 10.92 -6.57
CA GLY A 130 -7.85 11.06 -5.40
C GLY A 130 -8.45 9.72 -4.95
N ILE A 131 -8.95 8.90 -5.88
CA ILE A 131 -9.46 7.55 -5.59
C ILE A 131 -8.34 6.69 -4.99
N SER A 132 -7.15 6.70 -5.61
CA SER A 132 -6.00 5.95 -5.11
C SER A 132 -5.61 6.38 -3.69
N SER A 133 -5.66 7.68 -3.38
CA SER A 133 -5.36 8.21 -2.05
C SER A 133 -6.36 7.75 -0.99
N VAL A 134 -7.66 7.69 -1.33
CA VAL A 134 -8.69 7.15 -0.42
C VAL A 134 -8.46 5.65 -0.17
N ILE A 135 -8.16 4.87 -1.20
CA ILE A 135 -7.84 3.44 -1.03
C ILE A 135 -6.61 3.27 -0.15
N TYR A 136 -5.57 4.08 -0.36
CA TYR A 136 -4.35 4.07 0.44
C TYR A 136 -4.59 4.42 1.91
N LEU A 137 -5.48 5.40 2.16
CA LEU A 137 -5.91 5.76 3.51
C LEU A 137 -6.64 4.61 4.20
N VAL A 138 -7.61 3.99 3.52
CA VAL A 138 -8.32 2.82 4.04
C VAL A 138 -7.33 1.70 4.36
N GLN A 139 -6.43 1.38 3.43
CA GLN A 139 -5.39 0.38 3.65
C GLN A 139 -4.51 0.71 4.86
N SER A 140 -4.17 1.99 5.07
CA SER A 140 -3.38 2.45 6.21
C SER A 140 -4.08 2.30 7.56
N VAL A 141 -5.40 2.55 7.60
CA VAL A 141 -6.22 2.30 8.79
C VAL A 141 -6.32 0.81 9.09
N LEU A 142 -6.52 -0.03 8.05
CA LEU A 142 -6.53 -1.49 8.20
C LEU A 142 -5.18 -2.01 8.72
N ALA A 143 -4.06 -1.43 8.28
CA ALA A 143 -2.73 -1.79 8.76
C ALA A 143 -2.55 -1.49 10.26
N GLY A 144 -3.02 -0.32 10.72
CA GLY A 144 -3.03 0.02 12.14
C GLY A 144 -3.90 -0.95 12.94
N TRP A 145 -5.07 -1.32 12.42
CA TRP A 145 -5.92 -2.31 13.09
C TRP A 145 -5.29 -3.70 13.11
N LEU A 146 -4.58 -4.09 12.05
CA LEU A 146 -3.84 -5.35 11.99
C LEU A 146 -2.80 -5.42 13.11
N LEU A 147 -2.06 -4.33 13.36
CA LEU A 147 -1.10 -4.23 14.46
C LEU A 147 -1.76 -4.44 15.83
N LEU A 148 -2.91 -3.80 16.08
CA LEU A 148 -3.64 -3.94 17.34
C LEU A 148 -4.19 -5.35 17.59
N LYS A 149 -4.21 -6.23 16.58
CA LYS A 149 -4.74 -7.60 16.67
C LYS A 149 -3.66 -8.68 16.75
N GLN A 150 -2.38 -8.33 16.69
CA GLN A 150 -1.27 -9.29 16.78
C GLN A 150 -1.14 -9.92 18.17
#